data_AF-A0A0A0EN56-F1
#
_entry.id   AF-A0A0A0EN56-F1
#
_cell.length_a   1.000
_cell.length_b   1.000
_cell.length_c   1.000
_cell.angle_alpha   90.00
_cell.angle_beta   90.00
_cell.angle_gamma   90.00
#
_symmetry.space_group_name_H-M   'P 1'
#
loop_
_entity.id
_entity.type
_entity.pdbx_description
1 polymer ?
#
loop_
_entity_poly.entity_id
_entity_poly.type
_entity_poly.pdbx_seq_one_letter_code
_entity_poly.pdbx_strand_id
1 'polypeptide(L)'
;MPDAVSSSDQALIDAFLAKNQVTKVPAGTTSQAPYVWNGRTLESTGPSWREANRRKSRKSGTTPEVAARRIKVSDLIHDGKTAQEAADALGVSLQVIYKDCSVLGLGVKQQQKTRRRAAPKPKPALTAQTAPKAIAAKSRHDPRVEKNRAAIRDAFDGKKTAAQIGRETGIHIRTVKSHLSALGLTPPSPYKRELKEAIERRSQLPALVASGMTNPQLAEKFGVSTSAISADCKRLGLSPNRTQRRDAGGNEGRRAQIPRLIEEGLTGPQIAQRLGCSRATIYKDCTELGISIPRRGRAAGRVDHIAEEKARKAERKRAEVRDRRRFKTTPVPTGQASRLAPQDLHETMFPHSRRDPLDGSQTVLKDGANSSKIGGGVLKGRLKGAKILTLTLEERATCPRSCLVYRECYGNGMQYAHRFAHGPGLMRKLAEELKDACRVNEMVLVRLHILGDFWSVEYVEFWRSMLAELPNLNAFGFTARPSGTPIGDAINALRSDCPDRFMIRTSGRSGEWGSFTIDFPTEKKRIGDAIVCPEQTASMNGDDDGRHCGNCGFCWASRGPVAFVEH
;
A
#
# COMPACT_ATOMS: atom_id res chain seq x y z
N MET A 1 31.41 26.44 23.84
CA MET A 1 32.69 25.71 23.73
C MET A 1 32.64 24.98 22.40
N PRO A 2 33.38 25.38 21.36
CA PRO A 2 33.46 24.55 20.16
C PRO A 2 34.41 23.39 20.48
N ASP A 3 33.94 22.16 20.30
CA ASP A 3 34.73 20.93 20.40
C ASP A 3 35.78 20.94 19.28
N ALA A 4 36.93 21.55 19.54
CA ALA A 4 38.08 21.48 18.65
C ALA A 4 38.70 20.09 18.80
N VAL A 5 38.74 19.34 17.71
CA VAL A 5 39.44 18.06 17.62
C VAL A 5 40.89 18.28 18.03
N SER A 6 41.38 17.48 18.98
CA SER A 6 42.75 17.62 19.47
C SER A 6 43.74 17.24 18.36
N SER A 7 44.96 17.78 18.41
CA SER A 7 46.00 17.45 17.43
C SER A 7 46.33 15.96 17.39
N SER A 8 46.14 15.26 18.52
CA SER A 8 46.29 13.80 18.63
C SER A 8 45.20 13.06 17.87
N ASP A 9 43.94 13.51 18.00
CA ASP A 9 42.81 12.90 17.30
C ASP A 9 42.91 13.15 15.79
N GLN A 10 43.37 14.35 15.39
CA GLN A 10 43.61 14.67 13.99
C GLN A 10 44.69 13.77 13.39
N ALA A 11 45.79 13.52 14.11
CA ALA A 11 46.86 12.63 13.65
C ALA A 11 46.40 11.17 13.50
N LEU A 12 45.52 10.68 14.38
CA LEU A 12 44.93 9.34 14.26
C LEU A 12 43.99 9.22 13.05
N ILE A 13 43.20 10.27 12.79
CA ILE A 13 42.33 10.35 11.62
C ILE A 13 43.17 10.32 10.33
N ASP A 14 44.23 11.13 10.26
CA ASP A 14 45.09 11.24 9.09
C ASP A 14 45.86 9.93 8.82
N ALA A 15 46.37 9.27 9.87
CA ALA A 15 47.00 7.96 9.77
C ALA A 15 46.03 6.87 9.28
N PHE A 16 44.77 6.91 9.73
CA PHE A 16 43.74 5.97 9.30
C PHE A 16 43.33 6.20 7.84
N LEU A 17 43.25 7.46 7.40
CA LEU A 17 42.94 7.82 6.01
C LEU A 17 44.07 7.44 5.05
N ALA A 18 45.33 7.69 5.44
CA ALA A 18 46.51 7.29 4.68
C ALA A 18 46.61 5.77 4.49
N LYS A 19 46.26 4.99 5.52
CA LYS A 19 46.30 3.53 5.49
C LYS A 19 45.20 2.90 4.62
N ASN A 20 44.03 3.52 4.51
CA ASN A 20 42.84 2.92 3.91
C ASN A 20 42.44 3.49 2.54
N GLN A 21 43.23 4.40 1.95
CA GLN A 21 42.95 5.06 0.65
C GLN A 21 41.51 5.59 0.50
N VAL A 22 40.89 6.04 1.60
CA VAL A 22 39.50 6.52 1.59
C VAL A 22 39.46 7.93 0.99
N THR A 23 39.24 8.03 -0.32
CA THR A 23 39.11 9.31 -1.04
C THR A 23 37.67 9.79 -1.16
N LYS A 24 36.68 8.99 -0.76
CA LYS A 24 35.26 9.40 -0.76
C LYS A 24 34.41 8.55 0.18
N VAL A 25 33.68 9.18 1.09
CA VAL A 25 32.60 8.52 1.84
C VAL A 25 31.40 8.35 0.88
N PRO A 26 30.90 7.13 0.64
CA PRO A 26 29.69 6.93 -0.16
C PRO A 26 28.51 7.62 0.52
N ALA A 27 27.67 8.32 -0.26
CA ALA A 27 26.48 8.96 0.28
C ALA A 27 25.54 7.91 0.89
N GLY A 28 25.45 7.89 2.22
CA GLY A 28 24.48 7.06 2.92
C GLY A 28 23.06 7.54 2.64
N THR A 29 22.17 6.61 2.29
CA THR A 29 20.73 6.85 2.11
C THR A 29 20.07 7.15 3.46
N THR A 30 20.17 8.39 3.94
CA THR A 30 19.25 8.89 4.95
C THR A 30 18.05 9.50 4.25
N SER A 31 16.86 9.42 4.86
CA SER A 31 15.65 10.06 4.35
C SER A 31 15.66 11.60 4.49
N GLN A 32 16.82 12.18 4.79
CA GLN A 32 17.02 13.62 4.92
C GLN A 32 17.70 14.14 3.65
N ALA A 33 17.31 15.35 3.24
CA ALA A 33 17.96 15.99 2.12
C ALA A 33 19.45 16.25 2.43
N PRO A 34 20.35 16.10 1.45
CA PRO A 34 21.77 16.27 1.69
C PRO A 34 22.06 17.69 2.20
N TYR A 35 22.92 17.78 3.21
CA TYR A 35 23.41 19.05 3.70
C TYR A 35 24.69 19.41 2.96
N VAL A 36 24.81 20.66 2.54
CA VAL A 36 26.00 21.20 1.88
C VAL A 36 26.67 22.17 2.82
N TRP A 37 27.98 21.99 3.03
CA TRP A 37 28.81 22.89 3.80
C TRP A 37 29.16 24.11 2.95
N ASN A 38 28.73 25.31 3.37
CA ASN A 38 28.96 26.55 2.65
C ASN A 38 30.21 27.33 3.13
N GLY A 39 31.07 26.69 3.92
CA GLY A 39 32.26 27.32 4.53
C GLY A 39 32.00 27.98 5.89
N ARG A 40 30.74 28.07 6.35
CA ARG A 40 30.40 28.63 7.68
C ARG A 40 29.35 27.80 8.44
N THR A 41 28.39 27.21 7.74
CA THR A 41 27.31 26.37 8.30
C THR A 41 26.91 25.25 7.33
N LEU A 42 26.34 24.15 7.85
CA LEU A 42 25.67 23.14 7.01
C LEU A 42 24.25 23.59 6.66
N GLU A 43 23.95 23.75 5.38
CA GLU A 43 22.62 24.10 4.87
C GLU A 43 21.97 22.91 4.16
N SER A 44 20.68 22.66 4.42
CA SER A 44 19.95 21.56 3.77
C SER A 44 19.51 21.94 2.36
N THR A 45 19.80 21.10 1.37
CA THR A 45 19.47 21.36 -0.05
C THR A 45 18.05 20.94 -0.46
N GLY A 46 17.21 20.49 0.47
CA GLY A 46 15.87 20.00 0.18
C GLY A 46 14.76 20.65 1.00
N PRO A 47 13.49 20.45 0.60
CA PRO A 47 12.35 21.04 1.27
C PRO A 47 12.30 20.58 2.73
N SER A 48 11.98 21.51 3.64
CA SER A 48 11.96 21.20 5.08
C SER A 48 11.05 20.00 5.36
N TRP A 49 11.33 19.25 6.42
CA TRP A 49 10.48 18.13 6.85
C TRP A 49 8.99 18.50 6.95
N ARG A 50 8.70 19.75 7.36
CA ARG A 50 7.33 20.29 7.42
C ARG A 50 6.68 20.38 6.04
N GLU A 51 7.46 20.74 5.03
CA GLU A 51 7.01 20.91 3.65
C GLU A 51 6.85 19.56 2.92
N ALA A 52 7.74 18.61 3.19
CA ALA A 52 7.59 17.21 2.74
C ALA A 52 6.32 16.56 3.33
N ASN A 53 6.02 16.79 4.61
CA ASN A 53 4.79 16.30 5.23
C ASN A 53 3.52 17.01 4.71
N ARG A 54 3.60 18.31 4.42
CA ARG A 54 2.49 19.06 3.80
C ARG A 54 2.21 18.57 2.37
N ARG A 55 3.23 18.10 1.64
CA ARG A 55 3.07 17.42 0.34
C ARG A 55 2.47 16.02 0.47
N LYS A 56 2.81 15.26 1.52
CA LYS A 56 2.19 13.94 1.80
C LYS A 56 0.72 14.06 2.18
N SER A 57 0.33 15.05 2.98
CA SER A 57 -1.08 15.25 3.36
C SER A 57 -1.97 15.71 2.19
N ARG A 58 -1.41 16.41 1.21
CA ARG A 58 -2.13 16.81 -0.02
C ARG A 58 -2.36 15.67 -1.02
N LYS A 59 -1.66 14.53 -0.91
CA LYS A 59 -1.80 13.38 -1.81
C LYS A 59 -2.75 12.29 -1.32
N SER A 60 -3.30 12.38 -0.10
CA SER A 60 -4.28 11.40 0.40
C SER A 60 -5.69 11.76 -0.06
N GLY A 61 -5.93 11.71 -1.38
CA GLY A 61 -7.29 11.57 -1.89
C GLY A 61 -7.86 10.23 -1.43
N THR A 62 -9.14 10.18 -1.04
CA THR A 62 -9.83 8.91 -0.79
C THR A 62 -9.87 8.16 -2.12
N THR A 63 -9.24 6.99 -2.21
CA THR A 63 -9.31 6.20 -3.45
C THR A 63 -10.75 5.69 -3.66
N PRO A 64 -11.19 5.44 -4.90
CA PRO A 64 -12.54 4.94 -5.19
C PRO A 64 -12.91 3.69 -4.37
N GLU A 65 -11.95 2.82 -4.10
CA GLU A 65 -12.14 1.60 -3.31
C GLU A 65 -12.41 1.90 -1.84
N VAL A 66 -11.75 2.92 -1.27
CA VAL A 66 -12.00 3.35 0.12
C VAL A 66 -13.36 4.05 0.23
N ALA A 67 -13.77 4.80 -0.79
CA ALA A 67 -15.10 5.40 -0.83
C ALA A 67 -16.20 4.32 -0.93
N ALA A 68 -16.03 3.33 -1.81
CA ALA A 68 -16.95 2.21 -1.95
C ALA A 68 -17.03 1.36 -0.68
N ARG A 69 -15.90 1.10 -0.02
CA ARG A 69 -15.88 0.39 1.27
C ARG A 69 -16.64 1.18 2.34
N ARG A 70 -16.44 2.49 2.42
CA ARG A 70 -17.13 3.35 3.41
C ARG A 70 -18.64 3.36 3.24
N ILE A 71 -19.15 3.29 2.01
CA ILE A 71 -20.58 3.12 1.75
C ILE A 71 -21.05 1.81 2.37
N LYS A 72 -20.39 0.69 2.08
CA LYS A 72 -20.75 -0.62 2.66
C LYS A 72 -20.64 -0.67 4.19
N VAL A 73 -19.61 -0.03 4.76
CA VAL A 73 -19.47 0.11 6.22
C VAL A 73 -20.64 0.91 6.80
N SER A 74 -21.08 1.97 6.14
CA SER A 74 -22.25 2.73 6.55
C SER A 74 -23.50 1.87 6.55
N ASP A 75 -23.76 1.14 5.45
CA ASP A 75 -24.95 0.31 5.30
C ASP A 75 -25.01 -0.77 6.40
N LEU A 76 -23.91 -1.52 6.58
CA LEU A 76 -23.83 -2.58 7.59
C LEU A 76 -24.07 -2.07 9.01
N ILE A 77 -23.52 -0.90 9.37
CA ILE A 77 -23.70 -0.34 10.71
C ILE A 77 -25.13 0.20 10.90
N HIS A 78 -25.77 0.73 9.86
CA HIS A 78 -27.19 1.14 9.92
C HIS A 78 -28.13 -0.08 10.01
N ASP A 79 -27.75 -1.20 9.40
CA ASP A 79 -28.44 -2.50 9.50
C ASP A 79 -28.23 -3.19 10.87
N GLY A 80 -27.61 -2.49 11.82
CA GLY A 80 -27.42 -2.97 13.20
C GLY A 80 -26.26 -3.93 13.40
N LYS A 81 -25.42 -4.16 12.37
CA LYS A 81 -24.23 -4.99 12.50
C LYS A 81 -23.20 -4.33 13.42
N THR A 82 -22.52 -5.15 14.21
CA THR A 82 -21.38 -4.72 15.01
C THR A 82 -20.17 -4.43 14.11
N ALA A 83 -19.20 -3.65 14.60
CA ALA A 83 -17.96 -3.41 13.85
C ALA A 83 -17.16 -4.69 13.54
N GLN A 84 -17.32 -5.74 14.34
CA GLN A 84 -16.69 -7.04 14.09
C GLN A 84 -17.37 -7.76 12.93
N GLU A 85 -18.71 -7.85 12.93
CA GLU A 85 -19.45 -8.44 11.81
C GLU A 85 -19.23 -7.67 10.49
N ALA A 86 -19.13 -6.33 10.57
CA ALA A 86 -18.80 -5.52 9.40
C ALA A 86 -17.36 -5.75 8.90
N ALA A 87 -16.42 -6.05 9.80
CA ALA A 87 -15.05 -6.41 9.44
C ALA A 87 -15.00 -7.75 8.72
N ASP A 88 -15.72 -8.75 9.25
CA ASP A 88 -15.77 -10.10 8.72
C ASP A 88 -16.50 -10.13 7.36
N ALA A 89 -17.62 -9.41 7.23
CA ALA A 89 -18.37 -9.32 5.97
C ALA A 89 -17.60 -8.62 4.84
N LEU A 90 -16.71 -7.69 5.18
CA LEU A 90 -15.94 -6.92 4.19
C LEU A 90 -14.50 -7.45 3.99
N GLY A 91 -14.09 -8.48 4.73
CA GLY A 91 -12.74 -9.05 4.67
C GLY A 91 -11.65 -8.03 5.04
N VAL A 92 -11.93 -7.09 5.95
CA VAL A 92 -10.97 -6.07 6.40
C VAL A 92 -10.77 -6.13 7.90
N SER A 93 -9.67 -5.58 8.40
CA SER A 93 -9.42 -5.61 9.84
C SER A 93 -10.40 -4.72 10.62
N LEU A 94 -10.71 -5.12 11.86
CA LEU A 94 -11.55 -4.35 12.78
C LEU A 94 -11.08 -2.88 12.95
N GLN A 95 -9.77 -2.64 12.90
CA GLN A 95 -9.19 -1.28 12.97
C GLN A 95 -9.53 -0.43 11.74
N VAL A 96 -9.66 -1.04 10.56
CA VAL A 96 -10.08 -0.35 9.34
C VAL A 96 -11.55 0.07 9.46
N ILE A 97 -12.41 -0.80 9.98
CA ILE A 97 -13.82 -0.47 10.25
C ILE A 97 -13.94 0.67 11.24
N TYR A 98 -13.22 0.63 12.38
CA TYR A 98 -13.27 1.75 13.34
C TYR A 98 -12.80 3.08 12.74
N LYS A 99 -11.77 3.05 11.89
CA LYS A 99 -11.29 4.25 11.20
C LYS A 99 -12.32 4.76 10.20
N ASP A 100 -12.97 3.89 9.44
CA ASP A 100 -14.00 4.27 8.49
C ASP A 100 -15.27 4.78 9.20
N CYS A 101 -15.72 4.13 10.29
CA CYS A 101 -16.79 4.63 11.16
C CYS A 101 -16.46 6.01 11.74
N SER A 102 -15.23 6.22 12.20
CA SER A 102 -14.78 7.53 12.71
C SER A 102 -14.79 8.62 11.63
N VAL A 103 -14.49 8.29 10.38
CA VAL A 103 -14.55 9.25 9.26
C VAL A 103 -15.99 9.52 8.84
N LEU A 104 -16.86 8.52 8.94
CA LEU A 104 -18.29 8.61 8.62
C LEU A 104 -19.14 9.21 9.75
N GLY A 105 -18.56 9.43 10.94
CA GLY A 105 -19.30 9.91 12.11
C GLY A 105 -20.24 8.87 12.73
N LEU A 106 -20.05 7.58 12.42
CA LEU A 106 -20.83 6.47 12.97
C LEU A 106 -20.29 6.17 14.37
N GLY A 107 -21.12 6.42 15.39
CA GLY A 107 -20.76 6.41 16.83
C GLY A 107 -20.47 5.03 17.42
N VAL A 108 -19.62 4.22 16.78
CA VAL A 108 -19.26 2.88 17.25
C VAL A 108 -18.18 2.98 18.33
N LYS A 109 -18.52 2.60 19.57
CA LYS A 109 -17.56 2.59 20.69
C LYS A 109 -16.53 1.47 20.46
N GLN A 110 -15.25 1.83 20.42
CA GLN A 110 -14.17 0.87 20.47
C GLN A 110 -14.19 0.18 21.84
N GLN A 111 -14.45 -1.12 21.88
CA GLN A 111 -14.31 -1.88 23.12
C GLN A 111 -12.87 -1.76 23.58
N GLN A 112 -12.64 -1.07 24.71
CA GLN A 112 -11.33 -0.99 25.31
C GLN A 112 -10.88 -2.41 25.63
N LYS A 113 -9.75 -2.83 25.06
CA LYS A 113 -9.05 -4.04 25.50
C LYS A 113 -8.77 -3.88 26.99
N THR A 114 -9.56 -4.53 27.84
CA THR A 114 -9.12 -4.90 29.18
C THR A 114 -7.93 -5.82 28.94
N ARG A 115 -6.72 -5.27 29.08
CA ARG A 115 -5.54 -6.09 29.23
C ARG A 115 -5.79 -6.95 30.46
N ARG A 116 -6.17 -8.22 30.26
CA ARG A 116 -6.09 -9.25 31.29
C ARG A 116 -4.63 -9.28 31.74
N ARG A 117 -4.32 -8.55 32.79
CA ARG A 117 -3.13 -8.79 33.60
C ARG A 117 -3.33 -10.19 34.18
N ALA A 118 -2.40 -11.09 33.89
CA ALA A 118 -2.30 -12.35 34.59
C ALA A 118 -2.34 -12.08 36.11
N ALA A 119 -3.06 -12.94 36.84
CA ALA A 119 -3.22 -12.83 38.28
C ALA A 119 -1.83 -12.70 38.95
N PRO A 120 -1.65 -11.75 39.89
CA PRO A 120 -0.42 -11.70 40.66
C PRO A 120 -0.35 -12.95 41.54
N LYS A 121 0.80 -13.64 41.52
CA LYS A 121 1.09 -14.72 42.47
C LYS A 121 0.85 -14.23 43.91
N PRO A 122 0.30 -15.06 44.81
CA PRO A 122 0.07 -14.66 46.20
C PRO A 122 1.42 -14.31 46.85
N LYS A 123 1.53 -13.10 47.38
CA LYS A 123 2.66 -12.70 48.21
C LYS A 123 2.46 -13.29 49.62
N PRO A 124 3.53 -13.77 50.27
CA PRO A 124 3.45 -14.26 51.63
C PRO A 124 3.05 -13.12 52.58
N ALA A 125 2.25 -13.47 53.58
CA ALA A 125 1.76 -12.56 54.60
C ALA A 125 2.94 -11.94 55.36
N LEU A 126 2.99 -10.61 55.37
CA LEU A 126 3.84 -9.84 56.28
C LEU A 126 2.94 -8.86 57.02
N THR A 127 3.05 -8.97 58.33
CA THR A 127 2.25 -8.41 59.40
C THR A 127 2.31 -6.88 59.45
N ALA A 128 1.25 -6.32 60.05
CA ALA A 128 1.09 -4.91 60.32
C ALA A 128 2.20 -4.38 61.24
N GLN A 129 2.86 -3.30 60.82
CA GLN A 129 3.29 -2.14 61.62
C GLN A 129 4.24 -1.29 60.77
N THR A 130 3.78 -0.14 60.26
CA THR A 130 4.48 1.16 60.26
C THR A 130 3.78 2.20 59.36
N ALA A 131 3.81 3.43 59.85
CA ALA A 131 3.19 4.68 59.39
C ALA A 131 3.28 5.03 57.88
N PRO A 132 2.41 5.94 57.37
CA PRO A 132 2.30 6.24 55.94
C PRO A 132 3.57 6.92 55.40
N LYS A 133 4.36 6.18 54.62
CA LYS A 133 5.42 6.78 53.80
C LYS A 133 4.82 7.43 52.56
N ALA A 134 4.97 8.74 52.49
CA ALA A 134 4.75 9.58 51.33
C ALA A 134 5.34 8.95 50.06
N ILE A 135 4.50 8.76 49.04
CA ILE A 135 4.96 8.47 47.69
C ILE A 135 5.44 9.80 47.10
N ALA A 136 6.69 10.15 47.43
CA ALA A 136 7.43 11.18 46.72
C ALA A 136 7.72 10.70 45.30
N ALA A 137 6.82 11.03 44.38
CA ALA A 137 7.08 10.89 42.95
C ALA A 137 8.23 11.85 42.60
N LYS A 138 9.39 11.28 42.24
CA LYS A 138 10.51 12.00 41.62
C LYS A 138 10.06 12.53 40.24
N SER A 139 9.32 13.63 40.25
CA SER A 139 9.25 14.60 39.16
C SER A 139 10.34 15.62 39.44
N ARG A 140 11.21 15.91 38.46
CA ARG A 140 12.04 17.13 38.50
C ARG A 140 11.13 18.30 38.90
N HIS A 141 11.53 19.02 39.94
CA HIS A 141 10.80 20.14 40.51
C HIS A 141 10.84 21.27 39.48
N ASP A 142 9.81 21.41 38.66
CA ASP A 142 9.69 22.53 37.72
C ASP A 142 9.01 23.69 38.45
N PRO A 143 9.74 24.79 38.78
CA PRO A 143 9.19 25.93 39.51
C PRO A 143 7.98 26.56 38.79
N ARG A 144 7.88 26.37 37.48
CA ARG A 144 6.76 26.85 36.68
C ARG A 144 5.45 26.12 37.03
N VAL A 145 5.53 24.84 37.37
CA VAL A 145 4.35 24.04 37.73
C VAL A 145 3.76 24.51 39.06
N GLU A 146 4.62 24.82 40.04
CA GLU A 146 4.16 25.30 41.35
C GLU A 146 3.62 26.74 41.25
N LYS A 147 4.29 27.61 40.48
CA LYS A 147 3.79 28.96 40.16
C LYS A 147 2.42 28.91 39.47
N ASN A 148 2.24 28.01 38.51
CA ASN A 148 0.95 27.83 37.82
C ASN A 148 -0.13 27.31 38.78
N ARG A 149 0.21 26.38 39.67
CA ARG A 149 -0.74 25.84 40.66
C ARG A 149 -1.15 26.89 41.69
N ALA A 150 -0.24 27.73 42.14
CA ALA A 150 -0.55 28.86 43.02
C ALA A 150 -1.50 29.84 42.33
N ALA A 151 -1.16 30.31 41.12
CA ALA A 151 -2.01 31.22 40.35
C ALA A 151 -3.41 30.66 40.07
N ILE A 152 -3.53 29.35 39.78
CA ILE A 152 -4.82 28.68 39.56
C ILE A 152 -5.61 28.56 40.86
N ARG A 153 -4.94 28.33 42.00
CA ARG A 153 -5.57 28.22 43.32
C ARG A 153 -6.15 29.57 43.75
N ASP A 154 -5.38 30.64 43.58
CA ASP A 154 -5.81 32.00 43.94
C ASP A 154 -6.96 32.50 43.04
N ALA A 155 -6.95 32.09 41.76
CA ALA A 155 -8.01 32.44 40.81
C ALA A 155 -9.29 31.58 40.94
N PHE A 156 -9.27 30.48 41.71
CA PHE A 156 -10.41 29.56 41.81
C PHE A 156 -11.33 29.92 42.99
N ASP A 157 -12.51 30.46 42.69
CA ASP A 157 -13.54 30.85 43.66
C ASP A 157 -14.73 29.86 43.74
N GLY A 158 -14.62 28.70 43.09
CA GLY A 158 -15.69 27.69 42.98
C GLY A 158 -16.80 28.01 41.97
N LYS A 159 -16.86 29.24 41.43
CA LYS A 159 -17.88 29.69 40.48
C LYS A 159 -17.33 29.87 39.06
N LYS A 160 -16.03 30.14 38.92
CA LYS A 160 -15.36 30.30 37.63
C LYS A 160 -15.11 28.96 36.93
N THR A 161 -15.39 28.92 35.63
CA THR A 161 -15.07 27.78 34.76
C THR A 161 -13.57 27.71 34.47
N ALA A 162 -13.06 26.53 34.10
CA ALA A 162 -11.66 26.35 33.70
C ALA A 162 -11.22 27.27 32.54
N ALA A 163 -12.15 27.68 31.68
CA ALA A 163 -11.88 28.61 30.58
C ALA A 163 -11.70 30.05 31.08
N GLN A 164 -12.48 30.48 32.08
CA GLN A 164 -12.36 31.80 32.69
C GLN A 164 -11.05 31.92 33.46
N ILE A 165 -10.72 30.89 34.26
CA ILE A 165 -9.45 30.83 35.02
C ILE A 165 -8.24 30.86 34.07
N GLY A 166 -8.32 30.17 32.93
CA GLY A 166 -7.24 30.21 31.93
C GLY A 166 -7.04 31.57 31.27
N ARG A 167 -8.10 32.36 31.09
CA ARG A 167 -7.98 33.74 30.58
C ARG A 167 -7.39 34.69 31.62
N GLU A 168 -7.80 34.54 32.88
CA GLU A 168 -7.34 35.37 34.00
C GLU A 168 -5.87 35.11 34.36
N THR A 169 -5.47 33.84 34.37
CA THR A 169 -4.09 33.44 34.72
C THR A 169 -3.14 33.40 33.54
N GLY A 170 -3.63 33.53 32.29
CA GLY A 170 -2.85 33.33 31.07
C GLY A 170 -2.42 31.88 30.82
N ILE A 171 -2.93 30.91 31.61
CA ILE A 171 -2.57 29.50 31.51
C ILE A 171 -3.54 28.78 30.58
N HIS A 172 -2.99 27.96 29.67
CA HIS A 172 -3.81 27.21 28.71
C HIS A 172 -4.85 26.30 29.40
N ILE A 173 -6.08 26.27 28.88
CA ILE A 173 -7.25 25.61 29.50
C ILE A 173 -7.02 24.13 29.87
N ARG A 174 -6.26 23.38 29.06
CA ARG A 174 -5.92 21.97 29.38
C ARG A 174 -5.03 21.86 30.62
N THR A 175 -4.09 22.79 30.77
CA THR A 175 -3.18 22.87 31.92
C THR A 175 -3.95 23.27 33.16
N VAL A 176 -4.87 24.23 33.05
CA VAL A 176 -5.79 24.61 34.15
C VAL A 176 -6.61 23.42 34.63
N LYS A 177 -7.24 22.66 33.71
CA LYS A 177 -8.00 21.45 34.06
C LYS A 177 -7.12 20.39 34.75
N SER A 178 -5.91 20.16 34.25
CA SER A 178 -4.98 19.20 34.84
C SER A 178 -4.54 19.60 36.24
N HIS A 179 -4.28 20.90 36.47
CA HIS A 179 -3.85 21.39 37.78
C HIS A 179 -5.00 21.49 38.78
N LEU A 180 -6.21 21.91 38.38
CA LEU A 180 -7.40 21.85 39.24
C LEU A 180 -7.67 20.42 39.71
N SER A 181 -7.60 19.43 38.80
CA SER A 181 -7.74 18.02 39.16
C SER A 181 -6.65 17.53 40.12
N ALA A 182 -5.40 17.99 39.95
CA ALA A 182 -4.30 17.64 40.86
C ALA A 182 -4.43 18.32 42.23
N LEU A 183 -5.15 19.45 42.31
CA LEU A 183 -5.48 20.17 43.54
C LEU A 183 -6.78 19.69 44.19
N GLY A 184 -7.49 18.71 43.60
CA GLY A 184 -8.78 18.22 44.09
C GLY A 184 -9.97 19.18 43.86
N LEU A 185 -9.80 20.21 43.03
CA LEU A 185 -10.82 21.23 42.77
C LEU A 185 -11.58 20.93 41.47
N THR A 186 -12.91 21.06 41.51
CA THR A 186 -13.78 20.79 40.34
C THR A 186 -14.49 22.08 39.91
N PRO A 187 -14.18 22.64 38.73
CA PRO A 187 -14.87 23.82 38.23
C PRO A 187 -16.28 23.48 37.72
N PRO A 188 -17.25 24.41 37.81
CA PRO A 188 -18.57 24.24 37.23
C PRO A 188 -18.49 23.99 35.72
N SER A 189 -19.29 23.04 35.25
CA SER A 189 -19.30 22.62 33.84
C SER A 189 -20.28 23.48 33.03
N PRO A 190 -19.83 24.21 31.99
CA PRO A 190 -20.72 24.97 31.12
C PRO A 190 -21.78 24.07 30.45
N TYR A 191 -21.45 22.80 30.25
CA TYR A 191 -22.32 21.79 29.65
C TYR A 191 -23.61 21.53 30.46
N LYS A 192 -23.60 21.67 31.79
CA LYS A 192 -24.81 21.44 32.61
C LYS A 192 -25.83 22.57 32.48
N ARG A 193 -25.35 23.82 32.29
CA ARG A 193 -26.22 24.99 32.11
C ARG A 193 -26.83 25.02 30.71
N GLU A 194 -26.00 24.80 29.68
CA GLU A 194 -26.43 24.73 28.27
C GLU A 194 -27.46 23.60 28.03
N LEU A 195 -27.36 22.50 28.76
CA LEU A 195 -28.33 21.38 28.66
C LEU A 195 -29.72 21.76 29.21
N LYS A 196 -29.79 22.54 30.30
CA LYS A 196 -31.06 22.97 30.89
C LYS A 196 -31.80 23.95 29.97
N GLU A 197 -31.07 24.96 29.47
CA GLU A 197 -31.61 25.97 28.53
C GLU A 197 -32.05 25.33 27.20
N ALA A 198 -31.36 24.29 26.72
CA ALA A 198 -31.74 23.56 25.51
C ALA A 198 -33.00 22.68 25.69
N ILE A 199 -33.22 22.12 26.88
CA ILE A 199 -34.43 21.33 27.18
C ILE A 199 -35.66 22.24 27.22
N GLU A 200 -35.54 23.39 27.89
CA GLU A 200 -36.63 24.38 28.01
C GLU A 200 -36.98 25.03 26.66
N ARG A 201 -35.98 25.30 25.82
CA ARG A 201 -36.23 25.74 24.44
C ARG A 201 -37.02 24.71 23.64
N ARG A 202 -36.64 23.42 23.73
CA ARG A 202 -37.28 22.35 22.97
C ARG A 202 -38.73 22.09 23.38
N SER A 203 -39.10 22.30 24.64
CA SER A 203 -40.50 22.15 25.07
C SER A 203 -41.41 23.25 24.51
N GLN A 204 -40.86 24.45 24.23
CA GLN A 204 -41.63 25.59 23.72
C GLN A 204 -41.72 25.65 22.19
N LEU A 205 -40.79 24.99 21.47
CA LEU A 205 -40.75 25.01 20.00
C LEU A 205 -42.02 24.50 19.30
N PRO A 206 -42.68 23.40 19.72
CA PRO A 206 -43.89 22.91 19.05
C PRO A 206 -45.02 23.95 19.00
N ALA A 207 -45.30 24.62 20.13
CA ALA A 207 -46.36 25.62 20.21
C ALA A 207 -46.05 26.87 19.37
N LEU A 208 -44.79 27.32 19.37
CA LEU A 208 -44.38 28.51 18.61
C LEU A 208 -44.29 28.26 17.11
N VAL A 209 -43.93 27.04 16.69
CA VAL A 209 -43.98 26.64 15.28
C VAL A 209 -45.44 26.52 14.82
N ALA A 210 -46.32 25.97 15.65
CA ALA A 210 -47.76 25.90 15.36
C ALA A 210 -48.40 27.29 15.26
N SER A 211 -47.93 28.28 16.02
CA SER A 211 -48.36 29.68 15.89
C SER A 211 -47.73 30.43 14.71
N GLY A 212 -47.00 29.73 13.84
CA GLY A 212 -46.48 30.28 12.58
C GLY A 212 -45.15 31.03 12.67
N MET A 213 -44.43 30.97 13.80
CA MET A 213 -43.11 31.61 13.89
C MET A 213 -42.07 30.93 12.99
N THR A 214 -41.26 31.75 12.33
CA THR A 214 -40.18 31.30 11.46
C THR A 214 -38.89 31.04 12.26
N ASN A 215 -37.97 30.24 11.70
CA ASN A 215 -36.69 29.95 12.35
C ASN A 215 -35.86 31.19 12.75
N PRO A 216 -35.81 32.28 11.96
CA PRO A 216 -35.17 33.53 12.38
C PRO A 216 -35.82 34.16 13.62
N GLN A 217 -37.15 34.21 13.68
CA GLN A 217 -37.88 34.79 14.81
C GLN A 217 -37.71 33.94 16.08
N LEU A 218 -37.71 32.62 15.93
CA LEU A 218 -37.42 31.69 17.04
C LEU A 218 -35.98 31.84 17.54
N ALA A 219 -35.01 32.02 16.64
CA ALA A 219 -33.61 32.19 16.98
C ALA A 219 -33.37 33.47 17.81
N GLU A 220 -34.00 34.57 17.40
CA GLU A 220 -34.00 35.83 18.13
C GLU A 220 -34.67 35.70 19.51
N LYS A 221 -35.84 35.08 19.58
CA LYS A 221 -36.59 34.88 20.83
C LYS A 221 -35.81 34.07 21.88
N PHE A 222 -35.04 33.08 21.46
CA PHE A 222 -34.25 32.22 22.36
C PHE A 222 -32.79 32.63 22.50
N GLY A 223 -32.35 33.72 21.84
CA GLY A 223 -30.96 34.18 21.90
C GLY A 223 -29.94 33.17 21.36
N VAL A 224 -30.33 32.34 20.38
CA VAL A 224 -29.49 31.30 19.78
C VAL A 224 -29.39 31.43 18.27
N SER A 225 -28.44 30.72 17.65
CA SER A 225 -28.33 30.71 16.18
C SER A 225 -29.54 30.03 15.51
N THR A 226 -29.86 30.46 14.29
CA THR A 226 -30.87 29.84 13.42
C THR A 226 -30.58 28.37 13.14
N SER A 227 -29.30 27.98 13.07
CA SER A 227 -28.86 26.59 12.94
C SER A 227 -29.20 25.74 14.17
N ALA A 228 -29.13 26.31 15.38
CA ALA A 228 -29.52 25.60 16.60
C ALA A 228 -31.03 25.33 16.64
N ILE A 229 -31.85 26.31 16.26
CA ILE A 229 -33.31 26.14 16.10
C ILE A 229 -33.61 25.08 15.03
N SER A 230 -32.95 25.15 13.88
CA SER A 230 -33.18 24.16 12.81
C SER A 230 -32.83 22.73 13.23
N ALA A 231 -31.78 22.55 14.03
CA ALA A 231 -31.40 21.24 14.56
C ALA A 231 -32.37 20.75 15.64
N ASP A 232 -32.89 21.65 16.46
CA ASP A 232 -33.88 21.32 17.50
C ASP A 232 -35.26 20.99 16.88
N CYS A 233 -35.73 21.77 15.89
CA CYS A 233 -36.95 21.45 15.13
C CYS A 233 -36.85 20.11 14.42
N LYS A 234 -35.71 19.81 13.76
CA LYS A 234 -35.48 18.51 13.11
C LYS A 234 -35.54 17.35 14.09
N ARG A 235 -35.01 17.53 15.31
CA ARG A 235 -35.02 16.51 16.38
C ARG A 235 -36.43 16.28 16.95
N LEU A 236 -37.29 17.30 16.91
CA LEU A 236 -38.69 17.23 17.35
C LEU A 236 -39.66 16.88 16.22
N GLY A 237 -39.17 16.62 14.99
CA GLY A 237 -40.01 16.34 13.83
C GLY A 237 -40.83 17.55 13.34
N LEU A 238 -40.48 18.76 13.76
CA LEU A 238 -41.19 19.98 13.38
C LEU A 238 -40.65 20.52 12.04
N SER A 239 -41.55 20.86 11.14
CA SER A 239 -41.25 21.55 9.88
C SER A 239 -41.66 23.02 9.97
N PRO A 240 -40.76 23.92 10.40
CA PRO A 240 -41.06 25.34 10.47
C PRO A 240 -41.35 25.88 9.07
N ASN A 241 -42.42 26.65 8.97
CA ASN A 241 -43.07 27.08 7.74
C ASN A 241 -42.07 27.76 6.78
N ARG A 242 -41.66 27.03 5.74
CA ARG A 242 -40.64 27.46 4.79
C ARG A 242 -41.27 28.40 3.78
N THR A 243 -41.37 29.69 4.13
CA THR A 243 -41.71 30.84 3.29
C THR A 243 -42.79 30.59 2.21
N GLN A 244 -43.94 31.23 2.39
CA GLN A 244 -44.98 31.54 1.39
C GLN A 244 -44.41 32.27 0.14
N ARG A 245 -43.56 31.59 -0.64
CA ARG A 245 -43.00 32.08 -1.90
C ARG A 245 -42.89 30.91 -2.87
N ARG A 246 -44.04 30.40 -3.29
CA ARG A 246 -44.27 29.70 -4.58
C ARG A 246 -45.73 29.31 -4.65
N ASP A 247 -46.54 30.23 -5.15
CA ASP A 247 -47.94 29.99 -5.46
C ASP A 247 -48.04 28.87 -6.52
N ALA A 248 -49.01 27.99 -6.32
CA ALA A 248 -49.24 26.81 -7.15
C ALA A 248 -49.62 27.13 -8.61
N GLY A 249 -49.92 28.38 -8.97
CA GLY A 249 -50.30 28.78 -10.33
C GLY A 249 -49.15 28.98 -11.34
N GLY A 250 -47.90 29.16 -10.89
CA GLY A 250 -46.78 29.45 -11.80
C GLY A 250 -46.20 28.23 -12.52
N ASN A 251 -46.35 27.03 -11.95
CA ASN A 251 -45.78 25.81 -12.51
C ASN A 251 -46.72 25.17 -13.55
N GLU A 252 -48.04 25.27 -13.37
CA GLU A 252 -49.03 24.74 -14.32
C GLU A 252 -48.99 25.47 -15.66
N GLY A 253 -48.97 26.81 -15.64
CA GLY A 253 -48.87 27.61 -16.86
C GLY A 253 -47.56 27.39 -17.62
N ARG A 254 -46.45 27.12 -16.92
CA ARG A 254 -45.17 26.75 -17.54
C ARG A 254 -45.22 25.34 -18.15
N ARG A 255 -45.77 24.37 -17.42
CA ARG A 255 -45.88 22.97 -17.86
C ARG A 255 -46.79 22.82 -19.08
N ALA A 256 -47.86 23.59 -19.18
CA ALA A 256 -48.74 23.60 -20.33
C ALA A 256 -48.04 24.06 -21.64
N GLN A 257 -46.99 24.88 -21.55
CA GLN A 257 -46.26 25.41 -22.71
C GLN A 257 -45.14 24.48 -23.20
N ILE A 258 -44.62 23.61 -22.33
CA ILE A 258 -43.47 22.73 -22.64
C ILE A 258 -43.76 21.76 -23.82
N PRO A 259 -44.91 21.06 -23.89
CA PRO A 259 -45.19 20.14 -25.00
C PRO A 259 -45.19 20.85 -26.36
N ARG A 260 -45.86 22.01 -26.46
CA ARG A 260 -45.95 22.80 -27.70
C ARG A 260 -44.57 23.26 -28.17
N LEU A 261 -43.72 23.73 -27.26
CA LEU A 261 -42.36 24.17 -27.62
C LEU A 261 -41.45 23.00 -28.05
N ILE A 262 -41.72 21.78 -27.58
CA ILE A 262 -41.01 20.57 -28.04
C ILE A 262 -41.48 20.17 -29.44
N GLU A 263 -42.78 20.27 -29.73
CA GLU A 263 -43.35 20.05 -31.07
C GLU A 263 -42.81 21.07 -32.09
N GLU A 264 -42.59 22.33 -31.67
CA GLU A 264 -41.89 23.36 -32.44
C GLU A 264 -40.38 23.06 -32.65
N GLY A 265 -39.85 21.97 -32.09
CA GLY A 265 -38.47 21.52 -32.27
C GLY A 265 -37.45 22.22 -31.39
N LEU A 266 -37.87 22.97 -30.35
CA LEU A 266 -36.92 23.64 -29.46
C LEU A 266 -36.23 22.65 -28.51
N THR A 267 -34.95 22.87 -28.29
CA THR A 267 -34.16 22.11 -27.32
C THR A 267 -34.39 22.60 -25.89
N GLY A 268 -34.16 21.73 -24.89
CA GLY A 268 -34.32 22.09 -23.47
C GLY A 268 -33.64 23.41 -23.03
N PRO A 269 -32.43 23.76 -23.52
CA PRO A 269 -31.83 25.08 -23.28
C PRO A 269 -32.60 26.25 -23.90
N GLN A 270 -33.16 26.10 -25.11
CA GLN A 270 -33.94 27.13 -25.79
C GLN A 270 -35.30 27.33 -25.12
N ILE A 271 -35.92 26.23 -24.68
CA ILE A 271 -37.16 26.27 -23.87
C ILE A 271 -36.91 27.01 -22.55
N ALA A 272 -35.80 26.70 -21.86
CA ALA A 272 -35.44 27.36 -20.60
C ALA A 272 -35.23 28.87 -20.78
N GLN A 273 -34.57 29.28 -21.87
CA GLN A 273 -34.40 30.69 -22.20
C GLN A 273 -35.73 31.37 -22.52
N ARG A 274 -36.60 30.73 -23.30
CA ARG A 274 -37.89 31.26 -23.72
C ARG A 274 -38.90 31.38 -22.58
N LEU A 275 -38.86 30.46 -21.63
CA LEU A 275 -39.73 30.44 -20.45
C LEU A 275 -39.11 31.12 -19.22
N GLY A 276 -37.95 31.77 -19.38
CA GLY A 276 -37.30 32.55 -18.31
C GLY A 276 -36.94 31.72 -17.07
N CYS A 277 -36.58 30.44 -17.22
CA CYS A 277 -36.32 29.54 -16.10
C CYS A 277 -35.02 28.75 -16.27
N SER A 278 -34.62 28.02 -15.22
CA SER A 278 -33.38 27.25 -15.27
C SER A 278 -33.53 25.99 -16.13
N ARG A 279 -32.44 25.58 -16.80
CA ARG A 279 -32.40 24.31 -17.55
C ARG A 279 -32.83 23.11 -16.70
N ALA A 280 -32.40 23.07 -15.44
CA ALA A 280 -32.77 22.00 -14.50
C ALA A 280 -34.28 21.97 -14.23
N THR A 281 -34.93 23.15 -14.21
CA THR A 281 -36.38 23.27 -14.05
C THR A 281 -37.13 22.65 -15.23
N ILE A 282 -36.70 22.92 -16.47
CA ILE A 282 -37.30 22.33 -17.68
C ILE A 282 -37.14 20.82 -17.71
N TYR A 283 -35.95 20.29 -17.41
CA TYR A 283 -35.75 18.84 -17.39
C TYR A 283 -36.59 18.15 -16.31
N LYS A 284 -36.73 18.77 -15.14
CA LYS A 284 -37.61 18.27 -14.08
C LYS A 284 -39.09 18.28 -14.50
N ASP A 285 -39.57 19.37 -15.08
CA ASP A 285 -40.95 19.46 -15.56
C ASP A 285 -41.23 18.46 -16.70
N CYS A 286 -40.27 18.23 -17.60
CA CYS A 286 -40.39 17.20 -18.64
C CYS A 286 -40.46 15.79 -18.06
N THR A 287 -39.67 15.49 -17.02
CA THR A 287 -39.76 14.21 -16.29
C THR A 287 -41.13 14.04 -15.62
N GLU A 288 -41.67 15.09 -15.01
CA GLU A 288 -42.98 15.04 -14.35
C GLU A 288 -44.15 14.96 -15.35
N LEU A 289 -43.98 15.49 -16.58
CA LEU A 289 -44.95 15.37 -17.68
C LEU A 289 -44.80 14.06 -18.48
N GLY A 290 -43.78 13.25 -18.20
CA GLY A 290 -43.49 12.04 -18.97
C GLY A 290 -42.99 12.29 -20.40
N ILE A 291 -42.52 13.50 -20.71
CA ILE A 291 -42.09 13.91 -22.05
C ILE A 291 -40.57 13.85 -22.16
N SER A 292 -40.07 13.18 -23.20
CA SER A 292 -38.64 13.12 -23.50
C SER A 292 -38.26 14.23 -24.47
N ILE A 293 -37.34 15.12 -24.07
CA ILE A 293 -36.79 16.12 -24.99
C ILE A 293 -35.77 15.42 -25.91
N PRO A 294 -35.88 15.55 -27.25
CA PRO A 294 -34.88 15.03 -28.17
C PRO A 294 -33.51 15.62 -27.82
N ARG A 295 -32.62 14.76 -27.31
CA ARG A 295 -31.23 15.14 -27.07
C ARG A 295 -30.60 15.33 -28.44
N ARG A 296 -29.95 16.49 -28.63
CA ARG A 296 -29.05 16.73 -29.76
C ARG A 296 -28.25 15.45 -29.96
N GLY A 297 -28.38 14.85 -31.15
CA GLY A 297 -27.68 13.63 -31.50
C GLY A 297 -26.23 13.78 -31.06
N ARG A 298 -25.80 12.91 -30.14
CA ARG A 298 -24.37 12.62 -30.04
C ARG A 298 -24.01 12.12 -31.43
N ALA A 299 -23.37 12.98 -32.21
CA ALA A 299 -22.81 12.57 -33.49
C ALA A 299 -21.96 11.31 -33.23
N ALA A 300 -22.47 10.17 -33.69
CA ALA A 300 -21.73 8.95 -33.79
C ALA A 300 -20.54 9.26 -34.70
N GLY A 301 -19.33 9.34 -34.14
CA GLY A 301 -18.14 9.69 -34.92
C GLY A 301 -17.03 10.43 -34.19
N ARG A 302 -17.23 10.91 -32.95
CA ARG A 302 -16.08 11.37 -32.15
C ARG A 302 -15.51 10.19 -31.39
N VAL A 303 -14.59 9.48 -32.02
CA VAL A 303 -13.69 8.56 -31.33
C VAL A 303 -13.11 9.32 -30.16
N ASP A 304 -13.16 8.70 -28.98
CA ASP A 304 -12.75 9.31 -27.73
C ASP A 304 -11.25 9.56 -27.82
N HIS A 305 -10.87 10.69 -28.41
CA HIS A 305 -9.48 11.06 -28.71
C HIS A 305 -8.63 10.99 -27.45
N ILE A 306 -9.22 11.14 -26.26
CA ILE A 306 -8.53 10.98 -24.99
C ILE A 306 -8.33 9.50 -24.65
N ALA A 307 -9.32 8.63 -24.88
CA ALA A 307 -9.18 7.19 -24.72
C ALA A 307 -8.24 6.58 -25.78
N GLU A 308 -8.33 7.02 -27.04
CA GLU A 308 -7.41 6.63 -28.11
C GLU A 308 -6.01 7.20 -27.90
N GLU A 309 -5.86 8.45 -27.45
CA GLU A 309 -4.54 8.99 -27.15
C GLU A 309 -3.96 8.35 -25.88
N LYS A 310 -4.79 7.94 -24.92
CA LYS A 310 -4.35 7.11 -23.78
C LYS A 310 -4.01 5.69 -24.20
N ALA A 311 -4.78 5.08 -25.10
CA ALA A 311 -4.51 3.76 -25.66
C ALA A 311 -3.23 3.80 -26.48
N ARG A 312 -3.08 4.77 -27.39
CA ARG A 312 -1.86 5.04 -28.18
C ARG A 312 -0.67 5.42 -27.32
N LYS A 313 -0.84 6.19 -26.23
CA LYS A 313 0.25 6.45 -25.26
C LYS A 313 0.58 5.20 -24.45
N ALA A 314 -0.40 4.38 -24.07
CA ALA A 314 -0.18 3.11 -23.39
C ALA A 314 0.49 2.10 -24.31
N GLU A 315 0.12 2.07 -25.58
CA GLU A 315 0.69 1.26 -26.66
C GLU A 315 2.08 1.75 -27.05
N ARG A 316 2.31 3.05 -27.17
CA ARG A 316 3.65 3.64 -27.34
C ARG A 316 4.55 3.39 -26.13
N LYS A 317 3.99 3.38 -24.91
CA LYS A 317 4.71 3.06 -23.67
C LYS A 317 4.89 1.54 -23.46
N ARG A 318 4.06 0.71 -24.11
CA ARG A 318 4.25 -0.74 -24.26
C ARG A 318 5.33 -1.04 -25.33
N ALA A 319 5.33 -0.26 -26.42
CA ALA A 319 6.28 -0.34 -27.52
C ALA A 319 7.68 0.16 -27.12
N GLU A 320 7.76 1.11 -26.18
CA GLU A 320 9.04 1.49 -25.59
C GLU A 320 9.44 0.45 -24.54
N VAL A 321 10.12 -0.59 -25.02
CA VAL A 321 10.72 -1.66 -24.22
C VAL A 321 11.71 -1.04 -23.23
N ARG A 322 11.24 -0.73 -22.01
CA ARG A 322 12.00 -0.11 -20.93
C ARG A 322 12.15 -1.08 -19.75
N ASP A 323 13.20 -0.87 -18.95
CA ASP A 323 13.37 -1.62 -17.70
C ASP A 323 12.21 -1.34 -16.73
N ARG A 324 11.43 -2.38 -16.44
CA ARG A 324 10.25 -2.36 -15.57
C ARG A 324 10.52 -2.83 -14.14
N ARG A 325 11.79 -3.11 -13.78
CA ARG A 325 12.13 -3.61 -12.44
C ARG A 325 11.64 -2.68 -11.33
N ARG A 326 11.02 -3.28 -10.31
CA ARG A 326 10.65 -2.59 -9.07
C ARG A 326 11.87 -2.35 -8.18
N PHE A 327 12.84 -3.25 -8.22
CA PHE A 327 14.07 -3.21 -7.43
C PHE A 327 15.26 -3.14 -8.39
N LYS A 328 16.12 -2.13 -8.21
CA LYS A 328 17.30 -1.94 -9.07
C LYS A 328 18.59 -2.43 -8.45
N THR A 329 18.64 -2.52 -7.13
CA THR A 329 19.80 -3.02 -6.38
C THR A 329 19.77 -4.54 -6.33
N THR A 330 20.87 -5.18 -6.73
CA THR A 330 21.09 -6.63 -6.56
C THR A 330 22.00 -6.85 -5.34
N PRO A 331 21.74 -7.87 -4.51
CA PRO A 331 22.70 -8.34 -3.51
C PRO A 331 24.02 -8.78 -4.16
N VAL A 332 25.14 -8.37 -3.56
CA VAL A 332 26.48 -8.70 -4.05
C VAL A 332 26.81 -10.16 -3.67
N PRO A 333 27.18 -11.03 -4.64
CA PRO A 333 27.71 -12.36 -4.35
C PRO A 333 28.98 -12.27 -3.51
N THR A 334 29.08 -13.04 -2.44
CA THR A 334 30.28 -13.11 -1.59
C THR A 334 31.11 -14.36 -1.82
N GLY A 335 30.59 -15.35 -2.55
CA GLY A 335 31.21 -16.68 -2.64
C GLY A 335 30.93 -17.58 -1.44
N GLN A 336 30.03 -17.18 -0.54
CA GLN A 336 29.69 -17.97 0.65
C GLN A 336 28.18 -18.15 0.74
N ALA A 337 27.72 -19.38 0.98
CA ALA A 337 26.32 -19.64 1.29
C ALA A 337 25.83 -18.80 2.46
N SER A 338 24.76 -18.03 2.23
CA SER A 338 24.10 -17.25 3.29
C SER A 338 23.63 -18.09 4.49
N ARG A 339 23.20 -19.33 4.26
CA ARG A 339 22.73 -20.26 5.29
C ARG A 339 22.79 -21.69 4.78
N LEU A 340 23.16 -22.63 5.64
CA LEU A 340 23.11 -24.07 5.38
C LEU A 340 21.79 -24.68 5.88
N ALA A 341 21.22 -25.59 5.09
CA ALA A 341 20.11 -26.42 5.54
C ALA A 341 20.59 -27.60 6.40
N PRO A 342 19.74 -28.06 7.35
CA PRO A 342 19.95 -29.34 8.03
C PRO A 342 20.11 -30.48 7.03
N GLN A 343 20.96 -31.45 7.36
CA GLN A 343 21.33 -32.54 6.45
C GLN A 343 20.13 -33.40 6.02
N ASP A 344 19.21 -33.68 6.96
CA ASP A 344 18.04 -34.53 6.74
C ASP A 344 16.81 -33.76 6.27
N LEU A 345 16.97 -32.48 5.92
CA LEU A 345 15.85 -31.67 5.45
C LEU A 345 15.53 -32.00 4.00
N HIS A 346 14.30 -32.44 3.77
CA HIS A 346 13.78 -32.85 2.45
C HIS A 346 12.82 -31.84 1.81
N GLU A 347 12.52 -30.75 2.52
CA GLU A 347 11.58 -29.71 2.14
C GLU A 347 12.21 -28.32 2.30
N THR A 348 11.43 -27.27 2.11
CA THR A 348 11.91 -25.91 2.39
C THR A 348 12.20 -25.70 3.89
N MET A 349 13.22 -24.89 4.21
CA MET A 349 13.44 -24.39 5.58
C MET A 349 12.37 -23.39 6.02
N PHE A 350 11.50 -22.96 5.11
CA PHE A 350 10.48 -21.94 5.35
C PHE A 350 9.07 -22.48 5.08
N PRO A 351 8.54 -23.42 5.89
CA PRO A 351 7.22 -24.02 5.66
C PRO A 351 6.08 -22.98 5.54
N HIS A 352 6.16 -21.89 6.29
CA HIS A 352 5.19 -20.77 6.25
C HIS A 352 5.14 -20.03 4.90
N SER A 353 6.16 -20.21 4.04
CA SER A 353 6.24 -19.61 2.71
C SER A 353 5.74 -20.53 1.60
N ARG A 354 5.45 -21.80 1.95
CA ARG A 354 4.83 -22.78 1.06
C ARG A 354 3.41 -22.33 0.71
N ARG A 355 3.02 -22.49 -0.56
CA ARG A 355 1.71 -22.09 -1.09
C ARG A 355 1.09 -23.24 -1.86
N ASP A 356 -0.21 -23.40 -1.67
CA ASP A 356 -1.01 -24.30 -2.50
C ASP A 356 -1.31 -23.58 -3.82
N PRO A 357 -0.92 -24.13 -4.99
CA PRO A 357 -1.22 -23.53 -6.28
C PRO A 357 -2.73 -23.34 -6.55
N LEU A 358 -3.60 -24.07 -5.84
CA LEU A 358 -5.05 -24.02 -6.02
C LEU A 358 -5.75 -23.09 -5.01
N ASP A 359 -5.03 -22.41 -4.12
CA ASP A 359 -5.64 -21.52 -3.12
C ASP A 359 -6.36 -20.30 -3.72
N GLY A 360 -6.11 -20.00 -5.01
CA GLY A 360 -6.73 -18.89 -5.76
C GLY A 360 -6.34 -17.49 -5.27
N SER A 361 -5.55 -17.38 -4.20
CA SER A 361 -5.17 -16.11 -3.58
C SER A 361 -4.14 -15.36 -4.43
N GLN A 362 -3.34 -16.10 -5.22
CA GLN A 362 -2.26 -15.56 -6.02
C GLN A 362 -1.98 -16.39 -7.27
N THR A 363 -1.35 -15.75 -8.27
CA THR A 363 -0.85 -16.45 -9.45
C THR A 363 0.41 -17.27 -9.14
N VAL A 364 0.60 -18.40 -9.83
CA VAL A 364 1.82 -19.22 -9.71
C VAL A 364 2.98 -18.61 -10.50
N LEU A 365 2.69 -18.04 -11.67
CA LEU A 365 3.63 -17.24 -12.45
C LEU A 365 3.70 -15.81 -11.91
N LYS A 366 4.89 -15.41 -11.50
CA LYS A 366 5.15 -14.04 -11.00
C LYS A 366 5.78 -13.19 -12.10
N ASP A 367 5.45 -11.91 -12.11
CA ASP A 367 6.08 -10.93 -13.00
C ASP A 367 7.57 -10.78 -12.64
N GLY A 368 8.47 -10.96 -13.63
CA GLY A 368 9.91 -10.78 -13.46
C GLY A 368 10.31 -9.38 -13.00
N ALA A 369 9.42 -8.38 -13.13
CA ALA A 369 9.60 -7.03 -12.58
C ALA A 369 9.78 -7.01 -11.05
N ASN A 370 9.32 -8.06 -10.35
CA ASN A 370 9.46 -8.21 -8.90
C ASN A 370 10.85 -8.74 -8.49
N SER A 371 11.76 -9.00 -9.43
CA SER A 371 13.13 -9.41 -9.17
C SER A 371 14.12 -8.43 -9.77
N SER A 372 15.12 -8.01 -9.00
CA SER A 372 16.23 -7.17 -9.46
C SER A 372 17.08 -7.87 -10.52
N LYS A 373 17.27 -9.19 -10.39
CA LYS A 373 18.09 -9.99 -11.30
C LYS A 373 17.41 -10.31 -12.63
N ILE A 374 16.09 -10.46 -12.65
CA ILE A 374 15.37 -10.95 -13.84
C ILE A 374 14.94 -9.81 -14.77
N GLY A 375 14.15 -8.88 -14.25
CA GLY A 375 13.49 -7.83 -15.03
C GLY A 375 12.16 -8.22 -15.63
N GLY A 376 11.28 -7.23 -15.85
CA GLY A 376 9.90 -7.45 -16.27
C GLY A 376 9.67 -7.67 -17.77
N GLY A 377 10.73 -7.53 -18.57
CA GLY A 377 10.68 -7.67 -20.03
C GLY A 377 12.08 -7.81 -20.63
N VAL A 378 12.15 -8.42 -21.81
CA VAL A 378 13.40 -8.58 -22.56
C VAL A 378 13.67 -7.32 -23.38
N LEU A 379 14.86 -6.72 -23.21
CA LEU A 379 15.21 -5.43 -23.80
C LEU A 379 16.05 -5.54 -25.08
N LYS A 380 16.58 -6.72 -25.42
CA LYS A 380 17.46 -6.94 -26.57
C LYS A 380 17.30 -8.32 -27.20
N GLY A 381 17.94 -8.53 -28.35
CA GLY A 381 18.00 -9.84 -29.02
C GLY A 381 16.66 -10.30 -29.60
N ARG A 382 16.60 -11.57 -30.04
CA ARG A 382 15.43 -12.15 -30.72
C ARG A 382 14.14 -12.15 -29.91
N LEU A 383 14.25 -12.12 -28.58
CA LEU A 383 13.11 -12.09 -27.67
C LEU A 383 12.73 -10.66 -27.23
N LYS A 384 13.25 -9.61 -27.87
CA LYS A 384 12.97 -8.21 -27.48
C LYS A 384 11.45 -7.96 -27.43
N GLY A 385 10.99 -7.34 -26.35
CA GLY A 385 9.57 -7.11 -26.08
C GLY A 385 8.89 -8.26 -25.33
N ALA A 386 9.51 -9.44 -25.22
CA ALA A 386 8.92 -10.56 -24.50
C ALA A 386 8.66 -10.23 -23.03
N LYS A 387 7.49 -10.64 -22.54
CA LYS A 387 7.10 -10.56 -21.14
C LYS A 387 7.86 -11.62 -20.35
N ILE A 388 8.64 -11.21 -19.34
CA ILE A 388 9.34 -12.17 -18.48
C ILE A 388 8.47 -12.53 -17.28
N LEU A 389 8.25 -13.84 -17.09
CA LEU A 389 7.59 -14.43 -15.93
C LEU A 389 8.57 -15.36 -15.21
N THR A 390 8.35 -15.60 -13.92
CA THR A 390 9.19 -16.47 -13.10
C THR A 390 8.33 -17.50 -12.38
N LEU A 391 8.80 -18.75 -12.35
CA LEU A 391 8.20 -19.82 -11.55
C LEU A 391 9.14 -20.20 -10.40
N THR A 392 8.59 -20.27 -9.19
CA THR A 392 9.31 -20.68 -7.99
C THR A 392 8.62 -21.90 -7.39
N LEU A 393 9.32 -23.02 -7.34
CA LEU A 393 8.85 -24.24 -6.70
C LEU A 393 9.46 -24.38 -5.32
N GLU A 394 8.94 -25.32 -4.55
CA GLU A 394 9.56 -25.74 -3.31
C GLU A 394 10.90 -26.46 -3.57
N GLU A 395 12.00 -25.83 -3.13
CA GLU A 395 13.32 -26.44 -3.15
C GLU A 395 13.36 -27.69 -2.26
N ARG A 396 14.26 -28.64 -2.59
CA ARG A 396 14.41 -29.95 -1.93
C ARG A 396 13.25 -30.91 -2.12
N ALA A 397 12.01 -30.45 -2.03
CA ALA A 397 10.85 -31.29 -2.34
C ALA A 397 10.83 -31.70 -3.82
N THR A 398 11.31 -30.82 -4.71
CA THR A 398 11.33 -31.07 -6.17
C THR A 398 12.72 -31.38 -6.74
N CYS A 399 13.78 -31.07 -5.99
CA CYS A 399 15.17 -31.22 -6.43
C CYS A 399 15.66 -32.68 -6.33
N PRO A 400 16.59 -33.12 -7.21
CA PRO A 400 17.30 -34.38 -6.99
C PRO A 400 18.17 -34.29 -5.72
N ARG A 401 18.29 -35.41 -5.00
CA ARG A 401 19.18 -35.52 -3.82
C ARG A 401 20.65 -35.40 -4.18
N SER A 402 21.01 -35.67 -5.43
CA SER A 402 22.36 -35.50 -6.00
C SER A 402 22.74 -34.04 -6.33
N CYS A 403 21.87 -33.06 -6.02
CA CYS A 403 22.18 -31.65 -6.28
C CYS A 403 23.39 -31.20 -5.44
N LEU A 404 24.44 -30.68 -6.10
CA LEU A 404 25.69 -30.29 -5.43
C LEU A 404 25.48 -29.16 -4.40
N VAL A 405 24.54 -28.26 -4.67
CA VAL A 405 24.20 -27.12 -3.79
C VAL A 405 22.94 -27.40 -2.97
N TYR A 406 22.60 -28.66 -2.71
CA TYR A 406 21.35 -29.03 -2.02
C TYR A 406 21.26 -28.40 -0.61
N ARG A 407 22.36 -28.43 0.15
CA ARG A 407 22.44 -27.84 1.50
C ARG A 407 22.63 -26.34 1.46
N GLU A 408 23.38 -25.84 0.49
CA GLU A 408 23.76 -24.43 0.27
C GLU A 408 22.82 -23.69 -0.68
N CYS A 409 21.64 -24.27 -0.95
CA CYS A 409 20.71 -23.77 -1.95
C CYS A 409 20.47 -22.26 -1.79
N TYR A 410 20.56 -21.53 -2.90
CA TYR A 410 20.29 -20.09 -2.97
C TYR A 410 18.99 -19.67 -2.25
N GLY A 411 17.97 -20.53 -2.26
CA GLY A 411 16.70 -20.31 -1.56
C GLY A 411 16.81 -20.17 -0.05
N ASN A 412 17.93 -20.55 0.55
CA ASN A 412 18.18 -20.46 1.99
C ASN A 412 18.25 -19.01 2.49
N GLY A 413 18.67 -18.07 1.63
CA GLY A 413 18.63 -16.63 1.88
C GLY A 413 17.31 -15.96 1.48
N MET A 414 16.31 -16.72 1.03
CA MET A 414 15.05 -16.20 0.47
C MET A 414 13.84 -16.54 1.36
N GLN A 415 13.84 -16.12 2.63
CA GLN A 415 12.78 -16.46 3.59
C GLN A 415 11.37 -15.97 3.18
N TYR A 416 11.28 -14.92 2.37
CA TYR A 416 10.02 -14.34 1.91
C TYR A 416 9.58 -14.81 0.52
N ALA A 417 10.36 -15.66 -0.16
CA ALA A 417 9.96 -16.19 -1.46
C ALA A 417 8.75 -17.11 -1.31
N HIS A 418 7.75 -16.96 -2.18
CA HIS A 418 6.65 -17.91 -2.24
C HIS A 418 7.12 -19.20 -2.93
N ARG A 419 6.81 -20.34 -2.32
CA ARG A 419 7.23 -21.67 -2.76
C ARG A 419 6.00 -22.48 -3.08
N PHE A 420 5.71 -22.69 -4.36
CA PHE A 420 4.53 -23.45 -4.74
C PHE A 420 4.77 -24.94 -4.58
N ALA A 421 3.82 -25.61 -3.93
CA ALA A 421 3.79 -27.07 -3.87
C ALA A 421 3.66 -27.65 -5.29
N HIS A 422 4.37 -28.73 -5.57
CA HIS A 422 4.34 -29.41 -6.86
C HIS A 422 3.14 -30.38 -6.96
N GLY A 423 2.87 -30.85 -8.18
CA GLY A 423 1.84 -31.86 -8.44
C GLY A 423 0.81 -31.42 -9.50
N PRO A 424 -0.26 -32.22 -9.69
CA PRO A 424 -1.24 -31.99 -10.76
C PRO A 424 -1.96 -30.64 -10.66
N GLY A 425 -2.25 -30.18 -9.44
CA GLY A 425 -2.88 -28.87 -9.21
C GLY A 425 -2.02 -27.70 -9.72
N LEU A 426 -0.70 -27.79 -9.52
CA LEU A 426 0.24 -26.81 -10.06
C LEU A 426 0.25 -26.82 -11.59
N MET A 427 0.30 -27.99 -12.23
CA MET A 427 0.31 -28.11 -13.69
C MET A 427 -0.97 -27.57 -14.31
N ARG A 428 -2.13 -27.84 -13.71
CA ARG A 428 -3.42 -27.27 -14.13
C ARG A 428 -3.39 -25.75 -14.07
N LYS A 429 -2.93 -25.19 -12.94
CA LYS A 429 -2.86 -23.73 -12.77
C LYS A 429 -1.87 -23.08 -13.73
N LEU A 430 -0.72 -23.71 -13.95
CA LEU A 430 0.26 -23.27 -14.93
C LEU A 430 -0.31 -23.27 -16.34
N ALA A 431 -1.07 -24.28 -16.73
CA ALA A 431 -1.69 -24.33 -18.06
C ALA A 431 -2.59 -23.11 -18.31
N GLU A 432 -3.47 -22.81 -17.34
CA GLU A 432 -4.35 -21.63 -17.40
C GLU A 432 -3.54 -20.32 -17.53
N GLU A 433 -2.58 -20.12 -16.62
CA GLU A 433 -1.81 -18.87 -16.57
C GLU A 433 -0.88 -18.68 -17.77
N LEU A 434 -0.32 -19.76 -18.32
CA LEU A 434 0.50 -19.71 -19.53
C LEU A 434 -0.34 -19.35 -20.75
N LYS A 435 -1.52 -19.95 -20.90
CA LYS A 435 -2.46 -19.62 -21.99
C LYS A 435 -2.90 -18.17 -21.91
N ASP A 436 -3.26 -17.69 -20.72
CA ASP A 436 -3.61 -16.29 -20.52
C ASP A 436 -2.44 -15.34 -20.81
N ALA A 437 -1.23 -15.67 -20.33
CA ALA A 437 -0.05 -14.86 -20.59
C ALA A 437 0.28 -14.80 -22.10
N CYS A 438 0.21 -15.92 -22.80
CA CYS A 438 0.51 -16.01 -24.23
C CYS A 438 -0.57 -15.37 -25.11
N ARG A 439 -1.82 -15.32 -24.63
CA ARG A 439 -2.93 -14.63 -25.31
C ARG A 439 -2.78 -13.11 -25.28
N VAL A 440 -2.23 -12.54 -24.19
CA VAL A 440 -2.18 -11.08 -23.98
C VAL A 440 -0.84 -10.45 -24.32
N ASN A 441 0.22 -11.24 -24.49
CA ASN A 441 1.56 -10.75 -24.84
C ASN A 441 1.99 -11.37 -26.17
N GLU A 442 2.63 -10.57 -27.04
CA GLU A 442 3.18 -11.06 -28.30
C GLU A 442 4.17 -12.22 -28.09
N MET A 443 4.94 -12.16 -27.00
CA MET A 443 5.92 -13.17 -26.65
C MET A 443 6.08 -13.28 -25.13
N VAL A 444 6.24 -14.51 -24.64
CA VAL A 444 6.42 -14.80 -23.22
C VAL A 444 7.71 -15.57 -23.01
N LEU A 445 8.49 -15.16 -22.02
CA LEU A 445 9.69 -15.84 -21.57
C LEU A 445 9.55 -16.22 -20.10
N VAL A 446 9.51 -17.51 -19.80
CA VAL A 446 9.39 -18.03 -18.44
C VAL A 446 10.76 -18.44 -17.92
N ARG A 447 11.13 -17.89 -16.77
CA ARG A 447 12.29 -18.31 -16.00
C ARG A 447 11.93 -19.51 -15.13
N LEU A 448 12.47 -20.68 -15.50
CA LEU A 448 12.34 -21.95 -14.78
C LEU A 448 13.66 -22.32 -14.09
N HIS A 449 13.67 -22.86 -12.90
CA HIS A 449 12.90 -22.32 -11.78
C HIS A 449 13.77 -21.29 -11.04
N ILE A 450 13.16 -20.38 -10.30
CA ILE A 450 13.91 -19.54 -9.34
C ILE A 450 14.42 -20.41 -8.19
N LEU A 451 13.55 -21.27 -7.66
CA LEU A 451 13.84 -22.32 -6.67
C LEU A 451 13.14 -23.61 -7.09
N GLY A 452 13.66 -24.74 -6.61
CA GLY A 452 13.20 -26.07 -6.99
C GLY A 452 13.70 -26.54 -8.34
N ASP A 453 13.17 -27.66 -8.81
CA ASP A 453 13.63 -28.32 -10.04
C ASP A 453 12.50 -29.15 -10.68
N PHE A 454 12.76 -29.77 -11.83
CA PHE A 454 11.88 -30.76 -12.44
C PHE A 454 11.77 -31.99 -11.54
N TRP A 455 10.56 -32.32 -11.08
CA TRP A 455 10.33 -33.41 -10.12
C TRP A 455 9.88 -34.74 -10.75
N SER A 456 9.37 -34.72 -11.98
CA SER A 456 8.90 -35.91 -12.70
C SER A 456 9.05 -35.75 -14.22
N VAL A 457 9.04 -36.88 -14.93
CA VAL A 457 8.99 -36.91 -16.41
C VAL A 457 7.69 -36.29 -16.91
N GLU A 458 6.56 -36.60 -16.25
CA GLU A 458 5.26 -35.99 -16.54
C GLU A 458 5.31 -34.46 -16.54
N TYR A 459 6.06 -33.85 -15.61
CA TYR A 459 6.20 -32.40 -15.58
C TYR A 459 7.05 -31.85 -16.73
N VAL A 460 8.03 -32.61 -17.22
CA VAL A 460 8.78 -32.25 -18.44
C VAL A 460 7.86 -32.33 -19.67
N GLU A 461 7.06 -33.39 -19.77
CA GLU A 461 6.09 -33.58 -20.85
C GLU A 461 4.96 -32.54 -20.84
N PHE A 462 4.58 -32.03 -19.65
CA PHE A 462 3.73 -30.87 -19.53
C PHE A 462 4.34 -29.64 -20.23
N TRP A 463 5.63 -29.34 -19.99
CA TRP A 463 6.30 -28.22 -20.66
C TRP A 463 6.46 -28.44 -22.17
N ARG A 464 6.73 -29.68 -22.60
CA ARG A 464 6.71 -30.05 -24.02
C ARG A 464 5.38 -29.70 -24.66
N SER A 465 4.28 -30.12 -24.02
CA SER A 465 2.92 -29.87 -24.50
C SER A 465 2.60 -28.37 -24.57
N MET A 466 2.97 -27.60 -23.54
CA MET A 466 2.76 -26.14 -23.53
C MET A 466 3.58 -25.41 -24.59
N LEU A 467 4.82 -25.82 -24.85
CA LEU A 467 5.65 -25.24 -25.90
C LEU A 467 5.12 -25.55 -27.31
N ALA A 468 4.58 -26.76 -27.51
CA ALA A 468 3.93 -27.15 -28.76
C ALA A 468 2.62 -26.37 -28.98
N GLU A 469 1.78 -26.25 -27.95
CA GLU A 469 0.48 -25.56 -28.02
C GLU A 469 0.61 -24.03 -28.16
N LEU A 470 1.63 -23.42 -27.54
CA LEU A 470 1.77 -21.96 -27.46
C LEU A 470 3.01 -21.48 -28.23
N PRO A 471 2.92 -21.14 -29.53
CA PRO A 471 4.09 -20.83 -30.36
C PRO A 471 4.97 -19.67 -29.86
N ASN A 472 4.38 -18.73 -29.11
CA ASN A 472 5.06 -17.56 -28.57
C ASN A 472 5.62 -17.75 -27.14
N LEU A 473 5.54 -18.96 -26.60
CA LEU A 473 6.11 -19.32 -25.30
C LEU A 473 7.60 -19.67 -25.43
N ASN A 474 8.42 -19.16 -24.52
CA ASN A 474 9.82 -19.52 -24.37
C ASN A 474 10.10 -19.80 -22.89
N ALA A 475 11.07 -20.65 -22.60
CA ALA A 475 11.53 -20.95 -21.25
C ALA A 475 13.05 -20.97 -21.17
N PHE A 476 13.61 -20.56 -20.04
CA PHE A 476 15.05 -20.65 -19.77
C PHE A 476 15.32 -20.91 -18.29
N GLY A 477 16.44 -21.56 -17.99
CA GLY A 477 16.59 -22.11 -16.66
C GLY A 477 17.81 -22.96 -16.37
N PHE A 478 17.77 -23.55 -15.18
CA PHE A 478 18.79 -24.46 -14.66
C PHE A 478 18.12 -25.68 -14.02
N THR A 479 18.75 -26.84 -14.15
CA THR A 479 18.34 -28.09 -13.52
C THR A 479 19.55 -28.82 -12.96
N ALA A 480 19.40 -29.44 -11.79
CA ALA A 480 20.39 -30.36 -11.22
C ALA A 480 20.15 -31.82 -11.66
N ARG A 481 19.19 -32.08 -12.56
CA ARG A 481 18.92 -33.42 -13.10
C ARG A 481 20.02 -33.80 -14.11
N PRO A 482 20.86 -34.81 -13.80
CA PRO A 482 21.93 -35.21 -14.70
C PRO A 482 21.36 -36.01 -15.88
N SER A 483 22.10 -36.00 -16.99
CA SER A 483 21.83 -36.90 -18.12
C SER A 483 22.02 -38.36 -17.69
N GLY A 484 21.32 -39.29 -18.35
CA GLY A 484 21.23 -40.69 -17.95
C GLY A 484 20.21 -40.97 -16.84
N THR A 485 19.44 -39.96 -16.43
CA THR A 485 18.28 -40.15 -15.55
C THR A 485 17.00 -39.91 -16.34
N PRO A 486 15.88 -40.58 -16.02
CA PRO A 486 14.63 -40.41 -16.78
C PRO A 486 14.20 -38.95 -16.97
N ILE A 487 14.32 -38.13 -15.92
CA ILE A 487 13.98 -36.69 -15.98
C ILE A 487 15.03 -35.92 -16.78
N GLY A 488 16.32 -36.16 -16.56
CA GLY A 488 17.39 -35.47 -17.28
C GLY A 488 17.38 -35.76 -18.78
N ASP A 489 17.07 -37.00 -19.17
CA ASP A 489 16.98 -37.41 -20.56
C ASP A 489 15.75 -36.83 -21.24
N ALA A 490 14.60 -36.75 -20.54
CA ALA A 490 13.42 -36.04 -21.03
C ALA A 490 13.70 -34.53 -21.25
N ILE A 491 14.45 -33.89 -20.35
CA ILE A 491 14.85 -32.48 -20.50
C ILE A 491 15.78 -32.31 -21.71
N ASN A 492 16.74 -33.21 -21.89
CA ASN A 492 17.65 -33.20 -23.04
C ASN A 492 16.90 -33.38 -24.37
N ALA A 493 15.92 -34.29 -24.41
CA ALA A 493 15.07 -34.51 -25.57
C ALA A 493 14.27 -33.24 -25.89
N LEU A 494 13.54 -32.68 -24.91
CA LEU A 494 12.76 -31.45 -25.11
C LEU A 494 13.62 -30.26 -25.55
N ARG A 495 14.85 -30.15 -25.01
CA ARG A 495 15.81 -29.13 -25.45
C ARG A 495 16.23 -29.33 -26.90
N SER A 496 16.39 -30.57 -27.36
CA SER A 496 16.76 -30.89 -28.74
C SER A 496 15.60 -30.60 -29.70
N ASP A 497 14.37 -30.82 -29.25
CA ASP A 497 13.15 -30.56 -30.04
C ASP A 497 12.83 -29.05 -30.15
N CYS A 498 13.17 -28.28 -29.10
CA CYS A 498 12.90 -26.84 -29.00
C CYS A 498 14.18 -26.03 -28.69
N PRO A 499 15.25 -26.08 -29.51
CA PRO A 499 16.59 -25.60 -29.13
C PRO A 499 16.69 -24.09 -28.93
N ASP A 500 15.76 -23.32 -29.49
CA ASP A 500 15.68 -21.87 -29.30
C ASP A 500 14.52 -21.46 -28.39
N ARG A 501 13.68 -22.39 -27.92
CA ARG A 501 12.52 -22.05 -27.06
C ARG A 501 12.61 -22.65 -25.67
N PHE A 502 13.44 -23.67 -25.46
CA PHE A 502 13.62 -24.35 -24.18
C PHE A 502 15.09 -24.35 -23.75
N MET A 503 15.52 -23.23 -23.17
CA MET A 503 16.92 -22.93 -22.82
C MET A 503 17.27 -23.37 -21.38
N ILE A 504 17.09 -24.65 -21.08
CA ILE A 504 17.43 -25.23 -19.76
C ILE A 504 18.86 -25.79 -19.77
N ARG A 505 19.68 -25.31 -18.83
CA ARG A 505 21.05 -25.77 -18.61
C ARG A 505 21.13 -26.79 -17.47
N THR A 506 22.07 -27.70 -17.58
CA THR A 506 22.38 -28.67 -16.52
C THR A 506 23.45 -28.09 -15.60
N SER A 507 23.14 -28.05 -14.30
CA SER A 507 24.02 -27.57 -13.23
C SER A 507 25.09 -28.62 -12.88
N GLY A 508 26.22 -28.16 -12.37
CA GLY A 508 27.35 -28.99 -11.95
C GLY A 508 28.29 -29.42 -13.08
N ARG A 509 28.22 -28.79 -14.25
CA ARG A 509 29.08 -29.09 -15.39
C ARG A 509 29.37 -27.87 -16.26
N SER A 510 30.49 -27.90 -16.97
CA SER A 510 30.76 -26.97 -18.07
C SER A 510 30.38 -27.56 -19.43
N GLY A 511 30.84 -26.93 -20.52
CA GLY A 511 30.50 -27.27 -21.89
C GLY A 511 29.13 -26.73 -22.34
N GLU A 512 28.72 -27.12 -23.54
CA GLU A 512 27.41 -26.74 -24.06
C GLU A 512 26.30 -27.13 -23.09
N TRP A 513 25.38 -26.20 -22.84
CA TRP A 513 24.28 -26.30 -21.88
C TRP A 513 24.70 -26.48 -20.42
N GLY A 514 25.98 -26.26 -20.10
CA GLY A 514 26.49 -26.35 -18.73
C GLY A 514 26.19 -25.12 -17.87
N SER A 515 26.20 -25.33 -16.57
CA SER A 515 26.34 -24.27 -15.57
C SER A 515 26.98 -24.83 -14.31
N PHE A 516 27.71 -24.00 -13.58
CA PHE A 516 28.30 -24.38 -12.29
C PHE A 516 28.43 -23.18 -11.36
N THR A 517 28.64 -23.46 -10.08
CA THR A 517 28.85 -22.45 -9.04
C THR A 517 30.33 -22.42 -8.65
N ILE A 518 30.84 -21.24 -8.31
CA ILE A 518 32.14 -21.02 -7.68
C ILE A 518 31.95 -20.37 -6.31
N ASP A 519 32.82 -20.73 -5.39
CA ASP A 519 32.85 -20.37 -3.96
C ASP A 519 33.76 -19.16 -3.67
N PHE A 520 34.15 -18.41 -4.71
CA PHE A 520 34.95 -17.20 -4.57
C PHE A 520 34.45 -16.09 -5.51
N PRO A 521 34.46 -14.82 -5.06
CA PRO A 521 34.20 -13.70 -5.94
C PRO A 521 35.31 -13.58 -6.98
N THR A 522 34.95 -13.13 -8.18
CA THR A 522 35.90 -12.99 -9.28
C THR A 522 35.59 -11.80 -10.16
N GLU A 523 36.63 -11.07 -10.55
CA GLU A 523 36.56 -10.02 -11.57
C GLU A 523 36.70 -10.59 -12.99
N LYS A 524 37.09 -11.87 -13.11
CA LYS A 524 37.24 -12.53 -14.40
C LYS A 524 35.87 -12.64 -15.08
N LYS A 525 35.80 -12.24 -16.35
CA LYS A 525 34.59 -12.40 -17.17
C LYS A 525 34.33 -13.86 -17.58
N ARG A 526 35.34 -14.73 -17.46
CA ARG A 526 35.29 -16.14 -17.83
C ARG A 526 36.09 -17.00 -16.86
N ILE A 527 35.62 -18.23 -16.65
CA ILE A 527 36.32 -19.30 -15.95
C ILE A 527 36.30 -20.52 -16.87
N GLY A 528 37.46 -20.91 -17.38
CA GLY A 528 37.55 -21.88 -18.47
C GLY A 528 36.76 -21.41 -19.69
N ASP A 529 35.89 -22.28 -20.20
CA ASP A 529 34.98 -22.03 -21.32
C ASP A 529 33.70 -21.27 -20.90
N ALA A 530 33.40 -21.18 -19.60
CA ALA A 530 32.18 -20.57 -19.07
C ALA A 530 32.30 -19.05 -18.89
N ILE A 531 31.22 -18.35 -19.21
CA ILE A 531 31.08 -16.92 -18.89
C ILE A 531 30.62 -16.79 -17.44
N VAL A 532 31.28 -15.93 -16.66
CA VAL A 532 30.78 -15.55 -15.32
C VAL A 532 29.54 -14.69 -15.50
N CYS A 533 28.48 -14.99 -14.76
CA CYS A 533 27.19 -14.33 -14.91
C CYS A 533 27.33 -12.79 -14.96
N PRO A 534 27.04 -12.14 -16.11
CA PRO A 534 27.33 -10.71 -16.27
C PRO A 534 26.60 -9.81 -15.27
N GLU A 535 25.45 -10.26 -14.76
CA GLU A 535 24.68 -9.55 -13.74
C GLU A 535 25.36 -9.61 -12.36
N GLN A 536 25.93 -10.76 -12.00
CA GLN A 536 26.70 -10.89 -10.75
C GLN A 536 28.01 -10.12 -10.83
N THR A 537 28.71 -10.17 -11.97
CA THR A 537 29.95 -9.39 -12.18
C THR A 537 29.69 -7.90 -12.06
N ALA A 538 28.64 -7.38 -12.71
CA ALA A 538 28.26 -5.97 -12.57
C ALA A 538 27.94 -5.60 -11.11
N SER A 539 27.20 -6.47 -10.41
CA SER A 539 26.90 -6.27 -8.98
C SER A 539 28.15 -6.28 -8.09
N MET A 540 29.12 -7.17 -8.35
CA MET A 540 30.38 -7.23 -7.58
C MET A 540 31.28 -6.01 -7.83
N ASN A 541 31.30 -5.51 -9.06
CA ASN A 541 32.11 -4.34 -9.43
C ASN A 541 31.49 -3.01 -8.97
N GLY A 542 30.26 -3.02 -8.48
CA GLY A 542 29.52 -1.79 -8.14
C GLY A 542 29.06 -1.02 -9.37
N ASP A 543 28.95 -1.68 -10.53
CA ASP A 543 28.48 -1.07 -11.76
C ASP A 543 26.98 -0.74 -11.64
N ASP A 544 26.59 0.54 -11.79
CA ASP A 544 25.18 0.96 -11.88
C ASP A 544 24.64 0.88 -13.32
N ASP A 545 25.21 -0.03 -14.13
CA ASP A 545 24.80 -0.23 -15.52
C ASP A 545 23.43 -0.93 -15.64
N GLY A 546 22.86 -1.31 -14.50
CA GLY A 546 21.53 -1.89 -14.39
C GLY A 546 21.42 -3.22 -15.12
N ARG A 547 22.48 -4.03 -15.24
CA ARG A 547 22.39 -5.37 -15.81
C ARG A 547 21.36 -6.25 -15.10
N HIS A 548 20.60 -7.01 -15.88
CA HIS A 548 19.64 -8.03 -15.46
C HIS A 548 19.39 -9.04 -16.60
N CYS A 549 18.73 -10.17 -16.34
CA CYS A 549 18.53 -11.22 -17.35
C CYS A 549 17.84 -10.71 -18.63
N GLY A 550 16.89 -9.79 -18.50
CA GLY A 550 16.19 -9.16 -19.62
C GLY A 550 17.07 -8.29 -20.52
N ASN A 551 18.20 -7.74 -20.04
CA ASN A 551 19.12 -6.93 -20.85
C ASN A 551 20.50 -7.59 -21.09
N CYS A 552 20.85 -8.66 -20.35
CA CYS A 552 22.11 -9.39 -20.56
C CYS A 552 21.94 -10.52 -21.60
N GLY A 553 20.80 -11.20 -21.55
CA GLY A 553 20.35 -12.19 -22.53
C GLY A 553 21.09 -13.52 -22.63
N PHE A 554 22.22 -13.70 -21.94
CA PHE A 554 23.06 -14.88 -22.12
C PHE A 554 22.30 -16.20 -21.89
N CYS A 555 21.52 -16.27 -20.82
CA CYS A 555 20.87 -17.51 -20.41
C CYS A 555 19.72 -17.96 -21.32
N TRP A 556 19.15 -17.09 -22.15
CA TRP A 556 18.08 -17.44 -23.09
C TRP A 556 18.46 -17.28 -24.57
N ALA A 557 19.68 -16.78 -24.86
CA ALA A 557 20.17 -16.59 -26.23
C ALA A 557 21.40 -17.44 -26.58
N SER A 558 22.18 -17.88 -25.59
CA SER A 558 23.41 -18.67 -25.81
C SER A 558 23.24 -20.09 -25.30
N ARG A 559 23.95 -21.03 -25.91
CA ARG A 559 24.11 -22.41 -25.43
C ARG A 559 25.38 -22.60 -24.59
N GLY A 560 26.25 -21.60 -24.56
CA GLY A 560 27.50 -21.66 -23.80
C GLY A 560 27.28 -21.78 -22.29
N PRO A 561 28.29 -22.32 -21.58
CA PRO A 561 28.22 -22.50 -20.15
C PRO A 561 28.28 -21.16 -19.39
N VAL A 562 27.65 -21.14 -18.21
CA VAL A 562 27.64 -19.99 -17.31
C VAL A 562 28.11 -20.40 -15.91
N ALA A 563 29.05 -19.63 -15.37
CA ALA A 563 29.49 -19.75 -13.99
C ALA A 563 28.75 -18.74 -13.11
N PHE A 564 28.32 -19.18 -11.93
CA PHE A 564 27.71 -18.34 -10.90
C PHE A 564 28.62 -18.26 -9.69
N VAL A 565 28.75 -17.06 -9.12
CA VAL A 565 29.34 -16.92 -7.78
C VAL A 565 28.27 -17.23 -6.74
N GLU A 566 28.65 -17.94 -5.68
CA GLU A 566 27.79 -18.31 -4.54
C GLU A 566 27.29 -17.10 -3.71
N HIS A 567 26.14 -17.27 -3.02
CA HIS A 567 25.35 -16.22 -2.33
C HIS A 567 24.82 -16.63 -0.95
#